data_AF-A0A640KCA2-F1
#
_entry.id   AF-A0A640KCA2-F1
#
_cell.length_a   1.000
_cell.length_b   1.000
_cell.length_c   1.000
_cell.angle_alpha   90.00
_cell.angle_beta   90.00
_cell.angle_gamma   90.00
#
_symmetry.space_group_name_H-M   'P 1'
#
loop_
_entity.id
_entity.type
_entity.pdbx_description
1 polymer ?
#
loop_
_entity_poly.entity_id
_entity_poly.type
_entity_poly.pdbx_seq_one_letter_code
_entity_poly.pdbx_strand_id
1 'polypeptide(L)'
;MHGRTPLQILAGAPPPLPHTRTHMHRHALPRLSHPLSGLMIHWRSLSLSRLCSRGFRALISVLPSDVSACAHSERKRRAAHVIRVHTDMLGASRLVRQASLFHGTSLPRKYISLGGWCGPALMLGKLGLRTEAYPFDFSRVTLDGLIHFIRNGFAEGFYPPGPPPYRPECVGPWVLFRGQHTAFAHFDLNDPQVQAHFQVKMRRFDAVLDSPERPVTFFRTVTARYPQEELALALDLEEAMARRNPSLDFRIVFMVHDQGLRANAVQLAPLSPRVTLWTLQYRGLPGDTLFDRTHTAYHTVLVHSVLEKNWPAVNVGVATPPPASTTSAEAWDFGSEAVCCDGVTRTVDIPFTDLTMKRFPWRSHNNLALIDGVASVGGTCAGIGSTKMLEDASATLRVEGQVRRKCRYCGDATYHAAGRPFRTERPFTDEEDQLVLIHLYTILTGGDKVAAVEKLAHAMKRGTYEVICRIQYLTNSSTKLMDSMDPAHPSDK
;
A
#
# COMPACT_ATOMS: atom_id res chain seq x y z
N MET A 1 -7.37 -67.90 -16.62
CA MET A 1 -8.63 -68.66 -16.82
C MET A 1 -9.74 -67.97 -16.05
N HIS A 2 -10.95 -68.01 -16.62
CA HIS A 2 -12.23 -67.36 -16.25
C HIS A 2 -12.53 -67.23 -14.73
N GLY A 3 -13.34 -66.27 -14.23
CA GLY A 3 -14.24 -65.33 -14.88
C GLY A 3 -15.01 -64.42 -13.90
N ARG A 4 -15.56 -63.35 -14.49
CA ARG A 4 -16.71 -62.47 -14.20
C ARG A 4 -17.57 -62.63 -12.91
N THR A 5 -17.64 -61.51 -12.15
CA THR A 5 -18.81 -60.68 -11.67
C THR A 5 -20.07 -61.33 -11.03
N PRO A 6 -20.83 -60.63 -10.12
CA PRO A 6 -21.47 -59.33 -10.40
C PRO A 6 -21.58 -58.26 -9.27
N LEU A 7 -21.86 -57.04 -9.77
CA LEU A 7 -22.34 -55.84 -9.09
C LEU A 7 -23.64 -56.07 -8.28
N GLN A 8 -23.78 -55.33 -7.18
CA GLN A 8 -25.07 -54.89 -6.66
C GLN A 8 -25.10 -53.35 -6.49
N ILE A 9 -26.11 -52.76 -7.10
CA ILE A 9 -26.53 -51.36 -7.01
C ILE A 9 -27.64 -51.29 -5.95
N LEU A 10 -27.55 -50.37 -4.99
CA LEU A 10 -28.72 -49.94 -4.21
C LEU A 10 -28.75 -48.42 -4.11
N ALA A 11 -29.86 -47.87 -4.61
CA ALA A 11 -30.24 -46.47 -4.58
C ALA A 11 -30.79 -46.09 -3.20
N GLY A 12 -30.38 -44.94 -2.67
CA GLY A 12 -30.90 -44.34 -1.44
C GLY A 12 -31.73 -43.09 -1.75
N ALA A 13 -32.98 -43.10 -1.29
CA ALA A 13 -33.99 -42.05 -1.45
C ALA A 13 -33.72 -40.78 -0.61
N PRO A 14 -34.33 -39.62 -0.95
CA PRO A 14 -34.12 -38.34 -0.24
C PRO A 14 -35.01 -38.18 1.01
N PRO A 15 -34.59 -37.34 1.99
CA PRO A 15 -35.37 -37.07 3.21
C PRO A 15 -36.46 -35.99 3.02
N PRO A 16 -37.46 -35.91 3.93
CA PRO A 16 -38.73 -35.23 3.71
C PRO A 16 -38.74 -33.75 4.10
N LEU A 17 -39.64 -33.00 3.45
CA LEU A 17 -40.07 -31.65 3.81
C LEU A 17 -40.98 -31.67 5.05
N PRO A 18 -40.99 -30.59 5.87
CA PRO A 18 -42.13 -30.30 6.72
C PRO A 18 -42.89 -29.02 6.30
N HIS A 19 -44.17 -29.26 6.04
CA HIS A 19 -45.38 -28.47 6.27
C HIS A 19 -45.34 -26.94 6.50
N THR A 20 -46.00 -26.29 5.54
CA THR A 20 -46.94 -25.15 5.61
C THR A 20 -47.53 -24.77 6.99
N ARG A 21 -47.50 -23.45 7.27
CA ARG A 21 -48.54 -22.75 8.05
C ARG A 21 -48.89 -21.41 7.39
N THR A 22 -50.19 -21.20 7.20
CA THR A 22 -50.87 -20.10 6.50
C THR A 22 -51.36 -19.00 7.44
N HIS A 23 -51.35 -17.75 6.93
CA HIS A 23 -52.15 -16.54 7.29
C HIS A 23 -52.01 -15.98 8.72
N MET A 24 -52.02 -14.68 9.05
CA MET A 24 -52.58 -13.40 8.54
C MET A 24 -51.74 -12.29 9.26
N HIS A 25 -51.50 -11.05 8.83
CA HIS A 25 -52.41 -9.94 8.56
C HIS A 25 -51.59 -8.79 7.95
N ARG A 26 -52.20 -8.09 6.98
CA ARG A 26 -51.72 -6.82 6.42
C ARG A 26 -51.95 -5.68 7.40
N HIS A 27 -50.93 -4.89 7.69
CA HIS A 27 -51.08 -3.48 8.02
C HIS A 27 -50.16 -2.65 7.13
N ALA A 28 -50.79 -1.77 6.35
CA ALA A 28 -50.15 -0.76 5.53
C ALA A 28 -49.71 0.40 6.43
N LEU A 29 -48.47 0.85 6.26
CA LEU A 29 -48.00 2.17 6.70
C LEU A 29 -47.12 2.79 5.61
N PRO A 30 -47.07 4.13 5.54
CA PRO A 30 -46.99 4.85 4.28
C PRO A 30 -45.55 5.05 3.79
N ARG A 31 -45.43 5.07 2.46
CA ARG A 31 -44.23 5.49 1.72
C ARG A 31 -43.96 6.97 2.02
N LEU A 32 -42.90 7.23 2.79
CA LEU A 32 -42.22 8.53 2.78
C LEU A 32 -41.17 8.50 1.67
N SER A 33 -41.56 9.06 0.53
CA SER A 33 -40.67 9.46 -0.55
C SER A 33 -40.01 10.79 -0.18
N HIS A 34 -38.73 10.77 0.18
CA HIS A 34 -37.85 11.93 0.07
C HIS A 34 -36.57 11.54 -0.69
N PRO A 35 -36.18 12.30 -1.73
CA PRO A 35 -34.95 12.05 -2.45
C PRO A 35 -33.77 12.65 -1.67
N LEU A 36 -32.86 11.80 -1.19
CA LEU A 36 -31.50 12.23 -0.82
C LEU A 36 -30.64 12.28 -2.10
N SER A 37 -30.92 13.28 -2.92
CA SER A 37 -30.04 13.73 -4.01
C SER A 37 -29.42 15.05 -3.58
N GLY A 38 -28.15 15.06 -3.21
CA GLY A 38 -27.42 16.31 -2.99
C GLY A 38 -26.35 16.25 -1.91
N LEU A 39 -25.25 15.53 -2.17
CA LEU A 39 -23.95 15.89 -1.57
C LEU A 39 -22.84 15.46 -2.55
N MET A 40 -22.75 16.18 -3.67
CA MET A 40 -21.55 16.14 -4.50
C MET A 40 -20.42 16.85 -3.73
N ILE A 41 -19.36 16.10 -3.42
CA ILE A 41 -18.11 16.63 -2.89
C ILE A 41 -17.43 17.40 -4.03
N HIS A 42 -17.68 18.70 -4.12
CA HIS A 42 -16.93 19.60 -5.01
C HIS A 42 -15.82 20.31 -4.22
N TRP A 43 -14.59 19.82 -4.35
CA TRP A 43 -13.42 20.66 -4.13
C TRP A 43 -13.28 21.60 -5.33
N ARG A 44 -14.10 22.65 -5.39
CA ARG A 44 -13.86 23.74 -6.36
C ARG A 44 -12.77 24.65 -5.81
N SER A 45 -11.79 24.93 -6.67
CA SER A 45 -10.78 25.97 -6.50
C SER A 45 -11.44 27.30 -6.13
N LEU A 46 -11.23 27.74 -4.89
CA LEU A 46 -11.49 29.13 -4.49
C LEU A 46 -10.38 29.98 -5.11
N SER A 47 -10.72 30.75 -6.14
CA SER A 47 -9.86 31.80 -6.70
C SER A 47 -9.68 32.91 -5.66
N LEU A 48 -8.54 32.91 -4.99
CA LEU A 48 -8.09 33.92 -4.03
C LEU A 48 -7.56 35.18 -4.74
N SER A 49 -8.31 35.73 -5.70
CA SER A 49 -7.90 36.92 -6.47
C SER A 49 -8.53 38.25 -6.01
N ARG A 50 -9.36 38.27 -4.96
CA ARG A 50 -10.07 39.51 -4.54
C ARG A 50 -9.88 40.01 -3.11
N LEU A 51 -9.06 39.37 -2.27
CA LEU A 51 -8.85 39.84 -0.88
C LEU A 51 -7.51 40.54 -0.60
N CYS A 52 -6.63 40.66 -1.59
CA CYS A 52 -5.31 41.28 -1.41
C CYS A 52 -5.23 42.68 -2.06
N SER A 53 -6.15 43.59 -1.72
CA SER A 53 -6.01 45.01 -2.04
C SER A 53 -7.06 45.87 -1.35
N ARG A 54 -6.92 46.10 -0.04
CA ARG A 54 -7.25 47.38 0.64
C ARG A 54 -7.14 47.23 2.16
N GLY A 55 -6.32 48.09 2.75
CA GLY A 55 -6.45 48.50 4.15
C GLY A 55 -5.53 47.79 5.14
N PHE A 56 -4.29 48.27 5.28
CA PHE A 56 -3.64 48.39 6.60
C PHE A 56 -2.46 49.38 6.51
N ARG A 57 -2.80 50.67 6.44
CA ARG A 57 -1.90 51.79 6.76
C ARG A 57 -2.68 52.72 7.68
N ALA A 58 -2.59 52.50 8.98
CA ALA A 58 -2.75 53.52 10.04
C ALA A 58 -2.68 52.81 11.40
N LEU A 59 -1.55 52.99 12.09
CA LEU A 59 -1.39 53.25 13.54
C LEU A 59 0.02 52.81 13.98
N ILE A 60 0.98 53.72 13.83
CA ILE A 60 2.23 53.71 14.58
C ILE A 60 2.41 55.12 15.13
N SER A 61 2.05 55.30 16.40
CA SER A 61 2.55 56.28 17.38
C SER A 61 1.57 56.15 18.57
N VAL A 62 1.98 55.79 19.78
CA VAL A 62 2.76 56.59 20.73
C VAL A 62 3.22 55.63 21.86
N LEU A 63 4.49 55.72 22.27
CA LEU A 63 5.02 55.14 23.51
C LEU A 63 4.70 56.09 24.70
N PRO A 64 4.69 55.59 25.95
CA PRO A 64 5.90 55.75 26.74
C PRO A 64 6.31 54.52 27.56
N SER A 65 7.62 54.46 27.76
CA SER A 65 8.42 53.66 28.68
C SER A 65 8.04 53.85 30.14
N ASP A 66 7.99 52.76 30.92
CA ASP A 66 8.91 52.54 32.05
C ASP A 66 8.73 51.18 32.78
N VAL A 67 9.89 50.58 33.07
CA VAL A 67 10.30 49.78 34.24
C VAL A 67 9.32 48.75 34.84
N SER A 68 9.61 47.46 34.66
CA SER A 68 9.97 46.57 35.79
C SER A 68 10.39 45.20 35.30
N ALA A 69 11.60 44.82 35.69
CA ALA A 69 12.21 43.52 35.45
C ALA A 69 11.83 42.55 36.56
N CYS A 70 11.17 41.44 36.22
CA CYS A 70 11.43 40.12 36.80
C CYS A 70 10.62 39.05 36.06
N ALA A 71 11.18 37.85 35.94
CA ALA A 71 10.58 36.65 35.34
C ALA A 71 10.52 36.60 33.79
N HIS A 72 11.69 36.67 33.14
CA HIS A 72 11.81 36.34 31.71
C HIS A 72 13.13 35.65 31.32
N SER A 73 13.57 34.63 32.08
CA SER A 73 14.73 33.81 31.69
C SER A 73 14.48 32.31 31.49
N GLU A 74 13.29 31.77 31.79
CA GLU A 74 12.99 30.33 31.57
C GLU A 74 12.02 30.02 30.42
N ARG A 75 11.27 30.99 29.88
CA ARG A 75 10.35 30.76 28.74
C ARG A 75 10.97 30.96 27.36
N LYS A 76 12.12 31.64 27.25
CA LYS A 76 12.83 31.83 25.96
C LYS A 76 13.72 30.65 25.54
N ARG A 77 13.94 29.64 26.40
CA ARG A 77 14.65 28.39 26.03
C ARG A 77 13.74 27.29 25.47
N ARG A 78 12.41 27.42 25.55
CA ARG A 78 11.46 26.42 25.00
C ARG A 78 10.80 26.81 23.67
N ALA A 79 10.83 28.08 23.27
CA ALA A 79 10.29 28.54 21.98
C ALA A 79 11.29 28.45 20.81
N ALA A 80 12.60 28.36 21.09
CA ALA A 80 13.65 28.19 20.08
C ALA A 80 13.93 26.71 19.71
N HIS A 81 13.15 25.76 20.25
CA HIS A 81 13.28 24.32 19.95
C HIS A 81 12.21 23.81 18.95
N VAL A 82 11.22 24.63 18.61
CA VAL A 82 10.06 24.22 17.78
C VAL A 82 10.17 24.70 16.32
N ILE A 83 11.12 25.60 16.02
CA ILE A 83 11.38 26.09 14.66
C ILE A 83 12.76 25.58 14.20
N ARG A 84 12.91 24.25 14.14
CA ARG A 84 14.05 23.56 13.51
C ARG A 84 13.66 22.15 13.01
N VAL A 85 12.43 21.99 12.52
CA VAL A 85 11.86 20.66 12.17
C VAL A 85 11.41 20.59 10.70
N HIS A 86 12.04 21.34 9.80
CA HIS A 86 11.75 21.27 8.35
C HIS A 86 12.94 20.94 7.44
N THR A 87 13.91 20.21 8.00
CA THR A 87 14.88 19.41 7.21
C THR A 87 15.07 18.00 7.79
N ASP A 88 14.21 17.56 8.72
CA ASP A 88 14.44 16.38 9.56
C ASP A 88 13.43 15.22 9.39
N MET A 89 12.75 15.12 8.23
CA MET A 89 12.27 13.80 7.75
C MET A 89 13.32 13.07 6.88
N LEU A 90 14.48 13.71 6.67
CA LEU A 90 15.72 13.10 6.17
C LEU A 90 16.91 13.39 7.10
N GLY A 91 16.66 13.81 8.34
CA GLY A 91 17.69 14.28 9.26
C GLY A 91 17.92 13.32 10.42
N ALA A 92 19.14 12.79 10.45
CA ALA A 92 19.80 12.15 11.60
C ALA A 92 19.53 10.65 11.86
N SER A 93 19.49 9.83 10.80
CA SER A 93 20.29 8.59 10.90
C SER A 93 21.75 8.98 10.73
N ARG A 94 22.46 9.07 11.86
CA ARG A 94 23.89 9.39 11.98
C ARG A 94 24.79 8.23 11.53
N LEU A 95 24.32 7.38 10.63
CA LEU A 95 25.05 6.25 10.07
C LEU A 95 25.14 6.41 8.55
N VAL A 96 26.32 6.87 8.14
CA VAL A 96 26.91 6.73 6.81
C VAL A 96 26.15 7.49 5.71
N ARG A 97 26.79 8.56 5.18
CA ARG A 97 26.68 8.91 3.76
C ARG A 97 27.19 7.70 2.98
N GLN A 98 26.36 6.66 2.88
CA GLN A 98 26.64 5.53 2.03
C GLN A 98 26.43 6.10 0.64
N ALA A 99 27.53 6.47 -0.01
CA ALA A 99 27.52 6.74 -1.43
C ALA A 99 26.74 5.60 -2.07
N SER A 100 25.70 5.93 -2.83
CA SER A 100 24.87 4.99 -3.57
C SER A 100 25.78 4.01 -4.29
N LEU A 101 25.83 2.77 -3.81
CA LEU A 101 26.87 1.79 -4.10
C LEU A 101 27.12 1.60 -5.60
N PHE A 102 26.07 1.79 -6.40
CA PHE A 102 26.09 1.58 -7.84
C PHE A 102 25.84 2.85 -8.67
N HIS A 103 25.85 4.03 -8.07
CA HIS A 103 25.55 5.25 -8.82
C HIS A 103 26.61 5.55 -9.88
N GLY A 104 26.17 5.77 -11.11
CA GLY A 104 27.04 5.93 -12.28
C GLY A 104 27.69 4.64 -12.77
N THR A 105 27.46 3.50 -12.12
CA THR A 105 28.00 2.21 -12.56
C THR A 105 27.13 1.63 -13.67
N SER A 106 27.74 1.20 -14.78
CA SER A 106 27.03 0.44 -15.81
C SER A 106 26.80 -0.98 -15.30
N LEU A 107 25.54 -1.33 -15.03
CA LEU A 107 25.17 -2.67 -14.59
C LEU A 107 24.64 -3.50 -15.77
N PRO A 108 24.89 -4.83 -15.74
CA PRO A 108 24.51 -5.73 -16.83
C PRO A 108 22.99 -5.84 -17.01
N ARG A 109 22.22 -5.51 -15.97
CA ARG A 109 20.75 -5.61 -15.95
C ARG A 109 20.11 -4.31 -15.48
N LYS A 110 18.84 -4.13 -15.85
CA LYS A 110 17.93 -3.12 -15.29
C LYS A 110 17.20 -3.70 -14.09
N TYR A 111 16.96 -2.89 -13.06
CA TYR A 111 16.33 -3.35 -11.82
C TYR A 111 15.04 -2.58 -11.55
N ILE A 112 13.92 -3.31 -11.42
CA ILE A 112 12.58 -2.72 -11.41
C ILE A 112 11.74 -3.32 -10.28
N SER A 113 10.98 -2.49 -9.57
CA SER A 113 9.96 -2.95 -8.63
C SER A 113 8.67 -3.33 -9.37
N LEU A 114 8.12 -4.50 -9.05
CA LEU A 114 6.78 -4.94 -9.43
C LEU A 114 5.73 -4.62 -8.35
N GLY A 115 6.09 -3.78 -7.38
CA GLY A 115 5.22 -3.31 -6.33
C GLY A 115 4.90 -4.39 -5.28
N GLY A 116 3.64 -4.40 -4.84
CA GLY A 116 3.18 -5.10 -3.64
C GLY A 116 3.34 -4.19 -2.41
N TRP A 117 4.56 -3.68 -2.21
CA TRP A 117 4.92 -2.64 -1.26
C TRP A 117 6.01 -1.73 -1.86
N CYS A 118 6.23 -0.52 -1.30
CA CYS A 118 7.20 0.44 -1.84
C CYS A 118 8.66 0.13 -1.51
N GLY A 119 8.93 -0.83 -0.61
CA GLY A 119 10.27 -1.21 -0.16
C GLY A 119 11.30 -1.50 -1.25
N PRO A 120 11.00 -2.35 -2.25
CA PRO A 120 11.93 -2.63 -3.33
C PRO A 120 12.34 -1.35 -4.07
N ALA A 121 11.38 -0.49 -4.43
CA ALA A 121 11.67 0.75 -5.15
C ALA A 121 12.50 1.74 -4.30
N LEU A 122 12.20 1.86 -3.01
CA LEU A 122 12.98 2.69 -2.08
C LEU A 122 14.41 2.18 -1.93
N MET A 123 14.60 0.86 -1.78
CA MET A 123 15.93 0.28 -1.64
C MET A 123 16.74 0.37 -2.94
N LEU A 124 16.11 0.10 -4.09
CA LEU A 124 16.76 0.28 -5.40
C LEU A 124 17.23 1.73 -5.57
N GLY A 125 16.43 2.71 -5.14
CA GLY A 125 16.83 4.12 -5.12
C GLY A 125 18.03 4.38 -4.20
N LYS A 126 17.99 3.87 -2.96
CA LYS A 126 19.07 4.04 -1.98
C LYS A 126 20.41 3.45 -2.44
N LEU A 127 20.37 2.32 -3.15
CA LEU A 127 21.56 1.66 -3.70
C LEU A 127 22.07 2.29 -5.01
N GLY A 128 21.34 3.24 -5.60
CA GLY A 128 21.65 3.78 -6.93
C GLY A 128 21.35 2.82 -8.08
N LEU A 129 20.55 1.77 -7.84
CA LEU A 129 20.12 0.78 -8.83
C LEU A 129 18.89 1.23 -9.62
N ARG A 130 18.06 2.12 -9.05
CA ARG A 130 16.87 2.66 -9.71
C ARG A 130 17.25 3.83 -10.61
N THR A 131 17.22 3.62 -11.92
CA THR A 131 17.50 4.67 -12.92
C THR A 131 16.27 5.47 -13.30
N GLU A 132 15.07 4.89 -13.17
CA GLU A 132 13.81 5.47 -13.62
C GLU A 132 12.65 5.04 -12.69
N ALA A 133 11.54 5.78 -12.74
CA ALA A 133 10.32 5.43 -12.00
C ALA A 133 9.36 4.58 -12.85
N TYR A 134 8.69 3.62 -12.20
CA TYR A 134 7.77 2.66 -12.81
C TYR A 134 6.37 2.74 -12.18
N PRO A 135 5.31 2.25 -12.84
CA PRO A 135 3.94 2.43 -12.37
C PRO A 135 3.71 1.77 -11.00
N PHE A 136 4.46 0.70 -10.71
CA PHE A 136 4.29 -0.09 -9.49
C PHE A 136 5.24 0.26 -8.34
N ASP A 137 6.13 1.26 -8.50
CA ASP A 137 7.10 1.62 -7.45
C ASP A 137 6.43 2.06 -6.15
N PHE A 138 5.29 2.76 -6.26
CA PHE A 138 4.58 3.38 -5.14
C PHE A 138 3.07 3.13 -5.18
N SER A 139 2.60 2.29 -6.10
CA SER A 139 1.25 1.75 -6.05
C SER A 139 1.28 0.38 -5.40
N ARG A 140 0.33 0.11 -4.52
CA ARG A 140 0.07 -1.28 -4.14
C ARG A 140 -0.62 -1.94 -5.32
N VAL A 141 -0.19 -3.14 -5.71
CA VAL A 141 -0.76 -3.86 -6.84
C VAL A 141 -0.84 -5.33 -6.52
N THR A 142 -1.98 -5.93 -6.83
CA THR A 142 -2.23 -7.37 -6.75
C THR A 142 -1.42 -8.15 -7.79
N LEU A 143 -1.05 -9.40 -7.51
CA LEU A 143 -0.25 -10.18 -8.47
C LEU A 143 -1.06 -10.60 -9.72
N ASP A 144 -2.35 -10.94 -9.59
CA ASP A 144 -3.23 -11.17 -10.74
C ASP A 144 -3.44 -9.90 -11.58
N GLY A 145 -3.52 -8.75 -10.92
CA GLY A 145 -3.54 -7.44 -11.57
C GLY A 145 -2.29 -7.18 -12.37
N LEU A 146 -1.11 -7.48 -11.82
CA LEU A 146 0.15 -7.36 -12.55
C LEU A 146 0.17 -8.26 -13.79
N ILE A 147 -0.28 -9.51 -13.65
CA ILE A 147 -0.43 -10.44 -14.77
C ILE A 147 -1.40 -9.88 -15.82
N HIS A 148 -2.53 -9.31 -15.39
CA HIS A 148 -3.51 -8.68 -16.27
C HIS A 148 -2.89 -7.49 -17.03
N PHE A 149 -2.17 -6.60 -16.35
CA PHE A 149 -1.54 -5.43 -16.99
C PHE A 149 -0.42 -5.82 -17.96
N ILE A 150 0.33 -6.88 -17.66
CA ILE A 150 1.32 -7.42 -18.60
C ILE A 150 0.61 -7.95 -19.84
N ARG A 151 -0.47 -8.72 -19.69
CA ARG A 151 -1.17 -9.34 -20.82
C ARG A 151 -1.99 -8.36 -21.67
N ASN A 152 -2.60 -7.36 -21.05
CA ASN A 152 -3.65 -6.55 -21.68
C ASN A 152 -3.36 -5.03 -21.66
N GLY A 153 -2.23 -4.61 -21.08
CA GLY A 153 -1.93 -3.20 -20.85
C GLY A 153 -2.71 -2.59 -19.68
N PHE A 154 -2.70 -1.26 -19.57
CA PHE A 154 -3.17 -0.52 -18.39
C PHE A 154 -4.57 0.08 -18.54
N ALA A 155 -5.27 -0.18 -19.65
CA ALA A 155 -6.55 0.45 -19.96
C ALA A 155 -7.67 0.06 -18.97
N GLU A 156 -7.65 -1.17 -18.45
CA GLU A 156 -8.66 -1.70 -17.55
C GLU A 156 -8.06 -1.97 -16.16
N GLY A 157 -8.74 -1.54 -15.08
CA GLY A 157 -8.45 -1.95 -13.71
C GLY A 157 -7.22 -1.33 -13.02
N PHE A 158 -6.43 -0.49 -13.71
CA PHE A 158 -5.32 0.24 -13.09
C PHE A 158 -5.77 1.44 -12.26
N TYR A 159 -6.76 2.19 -12.74
CA TYR A 159 -7.38 3.29 -11.98
C TYR A 159 -8.65 2.80 -11.25
N PRO A 160 -9.15 3.56 -10.25
CA PRO A 160 -10.46 3.29 -9.67
C PRO A 160 -11.58 3.26 -10.73
N PRO A 161 -12.67 2.51 -10.51
CA PRO A 161 -13.78 2.42 -11.45
C PRO A 161 -14.49 3.77 -11.61
N GLY A 162 -15.03 4.00 -12.81
CA GLY A 162 -15.72 5.23 -13.19
C GLY A 162 -14.77 6.32 -13.71
N PRO A 163 -15.32 7.41 -14.30
CA PRO A 163 -14.51 8.54 -14.75
C PRO A 163 -14.04 9.39 -13.56
N PRO A 164 -12.94 10.17 -13.72
CA PRO A 164 -12.59 11.22 -12.77
C PRO A 164 -13.75 12.23 -12.59
N PRO A 165 -13.91 12.84 -11.40
CA PRO A 165 -13.05 12.68 -10.24
C PRO A 165 -13.29 11.37 -9.50
N TYR A 166 -12.21 10.63 -9.26
CA TYR A 166 -12.22 9.44 -8.44
C TYR A 166 -12.49 9.79 -6.98
N ARG A 167 -13.26 8.92 -6.32
CA ARG A 167 -13.57 9.07 -4.89
C ARG A 167 -12.44 8.44 -4.06
N PRO A 168 -11.70 9.21 -3.24
CA PRO A 168 -10.78 8.63 -2.28
C PRO A 168 -11.54 7.98 -1.12
N GLU A 169 -10.93 6.96 -0.53
CA GLU A 169 -11.44 6.21 0.61
C GLU A 169 -10.49 6.36 1.79
N CYS A 170 -11.02 6.63 2.98
CA CYS A 170 -10.21 6.66 4.20
C CYS A 170 -10.05 5.23 4.72
N VAL A 171 -8.82 4.72 4.71
CA VAL A 171 -8.50 3.36 5.15
C VAL A 171 -7.47 3.46 6.27
N GLY A 172 -7.94 3.28 7.50
CA GLY A 172 -7.13 3.47 8.69
C GLY A 172 -6.52 4.89 8.76
N PRO A 173 -5.18 5.02 8.86
CA PRO A 173 -4.51 6.31 8.85
C PRO A 173 -4.18 6.80 7.43
N TRP A 174 -4.71 6.20 6.36
CA TRP A 174 -4.38 6.56 4.98
C TRP A 174 -5.60 7.08 4.20
N VAL A 175 -5.35 7.91 3.19
CA VAL A 175 -6.34 8.25 2.15
C VAL A 175 -5.94 7.54 0.87
N LEU A 176 -6.77 6.58 0.44
CA LEU A 176 -6.47 5.70 -0.69
C LEU A 176 -7.40 5.98 -1.87
N PHE A 177 -6.85 6.05 -3.07
CA PHE A 177 -7.62 5.74 -4.27
C PHE A 177 -7.49 4.26 -4.54
N ARG A 178 -8.61 3.51 -4.49
CA ARG A 178 -8.58 2.05 -4.62
C ARG A 178 -9.12 1.61 -5.97
N GLY A 179 -8.24 0.96 -6.71
CA GLY A 179 -8.45 0.20 -7.94
C GLY A 179 -8.82 -1.26 -7.65
N GLN A 180 -9.24 -1.94 -8.71
CA GLN A 180 -9.59 -3.36 -8.68
C GLN A 180 -8.37 -4.17 -8.25
N HIS A 181 -7.26 -3.80 -8.87
CA HIS A 181 -5.97 -4.42 -8.72
C HIS A 181 -4.96 -3.52 -8.00
N THR A 182 -5.25 -2.24 -7.84
CA THR A 182 -4.29 -1.23 -7.42
C THR A 182 -4.77 -0.40 -6.24
N ALA A 183 -3.85 0.22 -5.52
CA ALA A 183 -4.16 1.24 -4.52
C ALA A 183 -3.08 2.30 -4.47
N PHE A 184 -3.48 3.56 -4.27
CA PHE A 184 -2.60 4.72 -4.28
C PHE A 184 -2.76 5.49 -2.98
N ALA A 185 -1.71 5.54 -2.14
CA ALA A 185 -1.71 6.19 -0.83
C ALA A 185 -1.09 7.59 -0.80
N HIS A 186 -0.41 8.00 -1.89
CA HIS A 186 0.41 9.23 -1.93
C HIS A 186 0.23 10.01 -3.24
N PHE A 187 -0.89 9.80 -3.92
CA PHE A 187 -1.16 10.40 -5.22
C PHE A 187 -2.60 10.88 -5.26
N ASP A 188 -2.79 12.17 -5.55
CA ASP A 188 -4.10 12.66 -5.92
C ASP A 188 -4.39 12.27 -7.37
N LEU A 189 -5.17 11.20 -7.56
CA LEU A 189 -5.52 10.75 -8.91
C LEU A 189 -6.47 11.70 -9.63
N ASN A 190 -7.00 12.73 -8.96
CA ASN A 190 -7.78 13.79 -9.61
C ASN A 190 -6.91 14.91 -10.17
N ASP A 191 -5.60 14.91 -9.89
CA ASP A 191 -4.64 15.80 -10.52
C ASP A 191 -4.24 15.26 -11.92
N PRO A 192 -4.54 16.01 -13.01
CA PRO A 192 -4.15 15.61 -14.37
C PRO A 192 -2.63 15.42 -14.54
N GLN A 193 -1.79 16.15 -13.80
CA GLN A 193 -0.34 15.99 -13.86
C GLN A 193 0.11 14.65 -13.28
N VAL A 194 -0.50 14.23 -12.16
CA VAL A 194 -0.27 12.91 -11.57
C VAL A 194 -0.68 11.81 -12.54
N GLN A 195 -1.85 11.94 -13.19
CA GLN A 195 -2.28 10.99 -14.22
C GLN A 195 -1.29 10.94 -15.40
N ALA A 196 -0.86 12.09 -15.93
CA ALA A 196 0.11 12.17 -17.02
C ALA A 196 1.46 11.53 -16.63
N HIS A 197 1.92 11.71 -15.40
CA HIS A 197 3.12 11.04 -14.88
C HIS A 197 2.96 9.52 -14.84
N PHE A 198 1.81 9.00 -14.45
CA PHE A 198 1.55 7.55 -14.51
C PHE A 198 1.54 7.05 -15.95
N GLN A 199 0.97 7.79 -16.91
CA GLN A 199 0.99 7.41 -18.32
C GLN A 199 2.42 7.29 -18.87
N VAL A 200 3.33 8.20 -18.48
CA VAL A 200 4.76 8.08 -18.83
C VAL A 200 5.37 6.80 -18.24
N LYS A 201 5.09 6.51 -16.96
CA LYS A 201 5.60 5.31 -16.28
C LYS A 201 5.08 4.03 -16.93
N MET A 202 3.80 3.98 -17.31
CA MET A 202 3.19 2.84 -18.02
C MET A 202 3.88 2.59 -19.35
N ARG A 203 4.02 3.60 -20.20
CA ARG A 203 4.73 3.47 -21.49
C ARG A 203 6.17 3.00 -21.31
N ARG A 204 6.87 3.50 -20.29
CA ARG A 204 8.21 3.03 -19.95
C ARG A 204 8.23 1.56 -19.54
N PHE A 205 7.26 1.12 -18.74
CA PHE A 205 7.13 -0.28 -18.34
C PHE A 205 6.83 -1.18 -19.54
N ASP A 206 5.93 -0.75 -20.43
CA ASP A 206 5.65 -1.46 -21.68
C ASP A 206 6.91 -1.57 -22.55
N ALA A 207 7.68 -0.48 -22.71
CA ALA A 207 8.94 -0.50 -23.46
C ALA A 207 9.99 -1.46 -22.87
N VAL A 208 10.04 -1.60 -21.54
CA VAL A 208 10.90 -2.59 -20.88
C VAL A 208 10.51 -4.02 -21.24
N LEU A 209 9.22 -4.29 -21.39
CA LEU A 209 8.72 -5.62 -21.73
C LEU A 209 8.84 -5.91 -23.22
N ASP A 210 8.50 -4.95 -24.07
CA ASP A 210 8.36 -5.15 -25.51
C ASP A 210 9.68 -4.97 -26.27
N SER A 211 10.54 -4.07 -25.81
CA SER A 211 11.81 -3.71 -26.47
C SER A 211 12.92 -3.43 -25.43
N PRO A 212 13.36 -4.44 -24.66
CA PRO A 212 14.36 -4.25 -23.62
C PRO A 212 15.72 -3.87 -24.21
N GLU A 213 16.30 -2.74 -23.76
CA GLU A 213 17.67 -2.36 -24.11
C GLU A 213 18.73 -3.29 -23.47
N ARG A 214 18.36 -3.93 -22.37
CA ARG A 214 19.22 -4.81 -21.58
C ARG A 214 18.37 -5.80 -20.78
N PRO A 215 18.94 -6.92 -20.31
CA PRO A 215 18.25 -7.84 -19.44
C PRO A 215 17.67 -7.17 -18.18
N VAL A 216 16.63 -7.74 -17.60
CA VAL A 216 15.87 -7.13 -16.49
C VAL A 216 15.80 -8.06 -15.29
N THR A 217 15.91 -7.50 -14.09
CA THR A 217 15.61 -8.18 -12.83
C THR A 217 14.49 -7.44 -12.11
N PHE A 218 13.39 -8.14 -11.92
CA PHE A 218 12.20 -7.64 -11.27
C PHE A 218 12.17 -8.04 -9.79
N PHE A 219 11.72 -7.15 -8.93
CA PHE A 219 11.56 -7.39 -7.49
C PHE A 219 10.11 -7.26 -7.07
N ARG A 220 9.59 -8.26 -6.36
CA ARG A 220 8.21 -8.30 -5.88
C ARG A 220 8.17 -8.57 -4.38
N THR A 221 7.56 -7.67 -3.62
CA THR A 221 7.21 -7.95 -2.23
C THR A 221 5.89 -8.72 -2.20
N VAL A 222 5.89 -9.88 -1.55
CA VAL A 222 4.67 -10.64 -1.29
C VAL A 222 3.90 -9.97 -0.16
N THR A 223 2.67 -9.56 -0.44
CA THR A 223 1.80 -8.83 0.51
C THR A 223 0.47 -9.52 0.75
N ALA A 224 0.28 -10.73 0.22
CA ALA A 224 -0.87 -11.56 0.55
C ALA A 224 -0.92 -11.85 2.04
N ARG A 225 -2.14 -11.95 2.57
CA ARG A 225 -2.35 -12.40 3.95
C ARG A 225 -1.77 -13.78 4.15
N TYR A 226 -1.96 -14.67 3.19
CA TYR A 226 -1.33 -15.99 3.13
C TYR A 226 -0.33 -16.00 1.96
N PRO A 227 0.99 -15.92 2.22
CA PRO A 227 2.00 -15.81 1.17
C PRO A 227 1.86 -16.84 0.05
N GLN A 228 1.44 -18.07 0.39
CA GLN A 228 1.26 -19.16 -0.56
C GLN A 228 0.25 -18.83 -1.68
N GLU A 229 -0.77 -18.02 -1.41
CA GLU A 229 -1.78 -17.66 -2.41
C GLU A 229 -1.19 -16.78 -3.52
N GLU A 230 -0.30 -15.85 -3.15
CA GLU A 230 0.42 -15.02 -4.12
C GLU A 230 1.53 -15.84 -4.81
N LEU A 231 2.28 -16.63 -4.04
CA LEU A 231 3.35 -17.46 -4.61
C LEU A 231 2.82 -18.52 -5.59
N ALA A 232 1.57 -18.96 -5.45
CA ALA A 232 0.92 -19.86 -6.41
C ALA A 232 0.77 -19.23 -7.81
N LEU A 233 0.76 -17.89 -7.93
CA LEU A 233 0.68 -17.16 -9.20
C LEU A 233 2.06 -16.78 -9.75
N ALA A 234 3.15 -17.14 -9.08
CA ALA A 234 4.50 -16.76 -9.50
C ALA A 234 4.85 -17.29 -10.91
N LEU A 235 4.45 -18.53 -11.21
CA LEU A 235 4.68 -19.14 -12.52
C LEU A 235 3.74 -18.57 -13.60
N ASP A 236 2.52 -18.17 -13.23
CA ASP A 236 1.61 -17.46 -14.15
C ASP A 236 2.17 -16.08 -14.55
N LEU A 237 2.87 -15.40 -13.62
CA LEU A 237 3.59 -14.16 -13.90
C LEU A 237 4.78 -14.39 -14.84
N GLU A 238 5.60 -15.40 -14.57
CA GLU A 238 6.71 -15.78 -15.45
C GLU A 238 6.20 -16.10 -16.86
N GLU A 239 5.14 -16.90 -16.97
CA GLU A 239 4.50 -17.24 -18.24
C GLU A 239 3.96 -15.99 -18.95
N ALA A 240 3.32 -15.07 -18.22
CA ALA A 240 2.81 -13.83 -18.81
C ALA A 240 3.93 -12.95 -19.41
N MET A 241 5.06 -12.82 -18.72
CA MET A 241 6.23 -12.10 -19.23
C MET A 241 6.84 -12.79 -20.45
N ALA A 242 7.06 -14.11 -20.38
CA ALA A 242 7.63 -14.88 -21.47
C ALA A 242 6.72 -14.90 -22.71
N ARG A 243 5.39 -14.93 -22.51
CA ARG A 243 4.42 -14.85 -23.61
C ARG A 243 4.42 -13.47 -24.27
N ARG A 244 4.52 -12.39 -23.48
CA ARG A 244 4.53 -11.02 -24.01
C ARG A 244 5.77 -10.77 -24.86
N ASN A 245 6.94 -11.19 -24.38
CA ASN A 245 8.18 -11.12 -25.14
C ASN A 245 9.05 -12.36 -24.89
N PRO A 246 9.03 -13.35 -25.80
CA PRO A 246 9.84 -14.57 -25.66
C PRO A 246 11.35 -14.32 -25.62
N SER A 247 11.81 -13.20 -26.19
CA SER A 247 13.23 -12.81 -26.23
C SER A 247 13.70 -12.05 -24.98
N LEU A 248 12.78 -11.66 -24.10
CA LEU A 248 13.13 -10.93 -22.88
C LEU A 248 13.94 -11.83 -21.94
N ASP A 249 15.21 -11.45 -21.71
CA ASP A 249 16.02 -11.99 -20.61
C ASP A 249 15.60 -11.32 -19.30
N PHE A 250 14.65 -11.95 -18.59
CA PHE A 250 14.18 -11.47 -17.30
C PHE A 250 14.38 -12.47 -16.18
N ARG A 251 14.38 -11.91 -14.97
CA ARG A 251 14.44 -12.61 -13.69
C ARG A 251 13.46 -11.99 -12.71
N ILE A 252 12.96 -12.77 -11.76
CA ILE A 252 12.02 -12.30 -10.73
C ILE A 252 12.54 -12.72 -9.35
N VAL A 253 12.52 -11.78 -8.41
CA VAL A 253 12.86 -11.98 -7.01
C VAL A 253 11.61 -11.73 -6.18
N PHE A 254 11.06 -12.80 -5.58
CA PHE A 254 9.98 -12.69 -4.60
C PHE A 254 10.56 -12.57 -3.19
N MET A 255 10.01 -11.64 -2.41
CA MET A 255 10.43 -11.39 -1.03
C MET A 255 9.21 -11.43 -0.10
N VAL A 256 9.21 -12.39 0.83
CA VAL A 256 8.17 -12.56 1.85
C VAL A 256 8.68 -12.04 3.18
N HIS A 257 7.92 -11.18 3.84
CA HIS A 257 8.37 -10.53 5.06
C HIS A 257 8.17 -11.41 6.30
N ASP A 258 8.84 -11.05 7.39
CA ASP A 258 8.61 -11.47 8.77
C ASP A 258 8.23 -12.95 8.96
N GLN A 259 9.14 -13.86 8.60
CA GLN A 259 8.90 -15.31 8.73
C GLN A 259 9.42 -15.91 10.05
N GLY A 260 9.90 -15.09 10.99
CA GLY A 260 10.33 -15.52 12.33
C GLY A 260 11.69 -16.21 12.37
N LEU A 261 12.61 -15.81 11.48
CA LEU A 261 13.95 -16.40 11.37
C LEU A 261 15.01 -15.52 12.07
N ARG A 262 16.10 -16.10 12.57
CA ARG A 262 17.27 -15.32 13.05
C ARG A 262 18.07 -14.70 11.92
N ALA A 263 18.09 -15.33 10.76
CA ALA A 263 18.67 -14.72 9.57
C ALA A 263 17.89 -13.45 9.16
N ASN A 264 18.60 -12.42 8.69
CA ASN A 264 17.96 -11.21 8.15
C ASN A 264 17.20 -11.51 6.86
N ALA A 265 17.79 -12.36 6.01
CA ALA A 265 17.18 -12.86 4.80
C ALA A 265 17.67 -14.30 4.56
N VAL A 266 16.78 -15.14 4.01
CA VAL A 266 17.09 -16.52 3.61
C VAL A 266 16.51 -16.75 2.22
N GLN A 267 17.35 -17.23 1.31
CA GLN A 267 16.90 -17.73 0.02
C GLN A 267 16.34 -19.14 0.20
N LEU A 268 15.12 -19.37 -0.31
CA LEU A 268 14.53 -20.70 -0.42
C LEU A 268 14.89 -21.31 -1.78
N ALA A 269 14.57 -22.60 -1.96
CA ALA A 269 14.63 -23.25 -3.26
C ALA A 269 13.92 -22.40 -4.32
N PRO A 270 14.55 -22.16 -5.48
CA PRO A 270 13.98 -21.33 -6.52
C PRO A 270 12.68 -21.92 -7.04
N LEU A 271 11.75 -21.05 -7.46
CA LEU A 271 10.47 -21.48 -8.02
C LEU A 271 10.62 -21.93 -9.48
N SER A 272 11.61 -21.37 -10.18
CA SER A 272 12.03 -21.73 -11.52
C SER A 272 13.47 -21.23 -11.76
N PRO A 273 14.12 -21.55 -12.88
CA PRO A 273 15.44 -21.01 -13.21
C PRO A 273 15.51 -19.47 -13.24
N ARG A 274 14.38 -18.78 -13.49
CA ARG A 274 14.29 -17.31 -13.54
C ARG A 274 13.69 -16.69 -12.28
N VAL A 275 13.14 -17.49 -11.37
CA VAL A 275 12.37 -17.00 -10.22
C VAL A 275 12.98 -17.47 -8.90
N THR A 276 13.52 -16.51 -8.13
CA THR A 276 14.04 -16.76 -6.77
C THR A 276 13.04 -16.34 -5.71
N LEU A 277 13.08 -17.04 -4.57
CA LEU A 277 12.20 -16.80 -3.43
C LEU A 277 13.03 -16.53 -2.18
N TRP A 278 12.68 -15.46 -1.49
CA TRP A 278 13.35 -15.02 -0.27
C TRP A 278 12.36 -14.82 0.85
N THR A 279 12.78 -15.13 2.06
CA THR A 279 12.12 -14.68 3.29
C THR A 279 12.99 -13.64 3.97
N LEU A 280 12.37 -12.57 4.48
CA LEU A 280 13.01 -11.45 5.17
C LEU A 280 12.58 -11.43 6.63
N GLN A 281 13.42 -10.89 7.52
CA GLN A 281 13.07 -10.65 8.92
C GLN A 281 13.07 -9.16 9.25
N TYR A 282 12.17 -8.75 10.15
CA TYR A 282 12.18 -7.42 10.73
C TYR A 282 13.24 -7.34 11.83
N ARG A 283 14.13 -6.36 11.72
CA ARG A 283 15.11 -5.96 12.73
C ARG A 283 14.82 -4.52 13.19
N GLY A 284 15.47 -4.04 14.22
CA GLY A 284 15.24 -2.68 14.73
C GLY A 284 14.20 -2.58 15.84
N LEU A 285 13.98 -1.36 16.30
CA LEU A 285 13.16 -1.04 17.47
C LEU A 285 11.67 -0.86 17.09
N PRO A 286 10.73 -0.96 18.04
CA PRO A 286 9.30 -0.74 17.78
C PRO A 286 8.95 0.65 17.20
N GLY A 287 9.81 1.66 17.43
CA GLY A 287 9.62 3.02 16.88
C GLY A 287 10.13 3.21 15.46
N ASP A 288 10.90 2.25 14.92
CA ASP A 288 11.46 2.33 13.58
C ASP A 288 10.36 2.12 12.54
N THR A 289 10.48 2.81 11.40
CA THR A 289 9.55 2.57 10.29
C THR A 289 9.71 1.15 9.75
N LEU A 290 8.68 0.61 9.10
CA LEU A 290 8.77 -0.71 8.47
C LEU A 290 9.96 -0.81 7.47
N PHE A 291 10.27 0.29 6.78
CA PHE A 291 11.40 0.34 5.86
C PHE A 291 12.74 0.27 6.59
N ASP A 292 12.91 1.00 7.69
CA ASP A 292 14.12 0.92 8.51
C ASP A 292 14.30 -0.50 9.06
N ARG A 293 13.21 -1.10 9.53
CA ARG A 293 13.23 -2.45 10.09
C ARG A 293 13.56 -3.55 9.09
N THR A 294 13.32 -3.31 7.80
CA THR A 294 13.57 -4.27 6.71
C THR A 294 14.81 -3.92 5.90
N HIS A 295 15.45 -2.78 6.17
CA HIS A 295 16.53 -2.22 5.37
C HIS A 295 17.65 -3.24 5.08
N THR A 296 18.21 -3.84 6.14
CA THR A 296 19.32 -4.80 6.01
C THR A 296 18.92 -6.02 5.18
N ALA A 297 17.72 -6.56 5.39
CA ALA A 297 17.24 -7.72 4.65
C ALA A 297 17.08 -7.42 3.15
N TYR A 298 16.47 -6.28 2.80
CA TYR A 298 16.36 -5.84 1.40
C TYR A 298 17.72 -5.59 0.76
N HIS A 299 18.61 -4.88 1.46
CA HIS A 299 19.96 -4.64 0.98
C HIS A 299 20.66 -5.96 0.62
N THR A 300 20.60 -6.95 1.50
CA THR A 300 21.15 -8.29 1.27
C THR A 300 20.60 -8.94 0.01
N VAL A 301 19.28 -8.99 -0.14
CA VAL A 301 18.63 -9.64 -1.28
C VAL A 301 19.01 -8.95 -2.59
N LEU A 302 19.00 -7.61 -2.60
CA LEU A 302 19.30 -6.83 -3.80
C LEU A 302 20.77 -6.98 -4.22
N VAL A 303 21.72 -6.83 -3.29
CA VAL A 303 23.15 -7.01 -3.59
C VAL A 303 23.44 -8.44 -4.04
N HIS A 304 22.81 -9.44 -3.41
CA HIS A 304 22.92 -10.82 -3.87
C HIS A 304 22.37 -11.01 -5.29
N SER A 305 21.24 -10.38 -5.60
CA SER A 305 20.56 -10.51 -6.90
C SER A 305 21.27 -9.79 -8.05
N VAL A 306 22.16 -8.82 -7.75
CA VAL A 306 22.99 -8.12 -8.75
C VAL A 306 24.11 -9.02 -9.30
N LEU A 307 24.57 -10.00 -8.52
CA LEU A 307 25.67 -10.87 -8.92
C LEU A 307 25.17 -12.00 -9.85
N GLU A 308 25.57 -11.96 -11.12
CA GLU A 308 25.15 -12.94 -12.13
C GLU A 308 25.38 -14.40 -11.73
N LYS A 309 26.53 -14.69 -11.09
CA LYS A 309 26.90 -16.03 -10.62
C LYS A 309 25.95 -16.61 -9.57
N ASN A 310 25.08 -15.80 -8.98
CA ASN A 310 24.14 -16.24 -7.94
C ASN A 310 22.81 -16.76 -8.52
N TRP A 311 22.62 -16.70 -9.84
CA TRP A 311 21.34 -17.06 -10.46
C TRP A 311 21.30 -18.53 -10.93
N PRO A 312 20.22 -19.28 -10.61
CA PRO A 312 20.13 -20.70 -10.94
C PRO A 312 20.28 -21.03 -12.43
N ALA A 313 19.71 -20.20 -13.32
CA ALA A 313 19.78 -20.40 -14.77
C ALA A 313 21.22 -20.41 -15.32
N VAL A 314 22.18 -19.80 -14.61
CA VAL A 314 23.60 -19.76 -14.98
C VAL A 314 24.36 -20.99 -14.46
N ASN A 315 23.80 -21.68 -13.45
CA ASN A 315 24.46 -22.76 -12.71
C ASN A 315 23.74 -24.11 -12.85
N VAL A 316 23.29 -24.47 -14.06
CA VAL A 316 22.66 -25.77 -14.30
C VAL A 316 23.67 -26.89 -14.01
N GLY A 317 23.42 -27.69 -12.97
CA GLY A 317 24.28 -28.82 -12.56
C GLY A 317 25.28 -28.54 -11.44
N VAL A 318 25.35 -27.31 -10.91
CA VAL A 318 26.12 -27.01 -9.70
C VAL A 318 25.25 -27.30 -8.47
N ALA A 319 25.81 -27.97 -7.45
CA ALA A 319 25.13 -28.17 -6.18
C ALA A 319 24.59 -26.82 -5.67
N THR A 320 23.32 -26.79 -5.24
CA THR A 320 22.68 -25.57 -4.77
C THR A 320 23.58 -24.93 -3.71
N PRO A 321 24.12 -23.72 -3.95
CA PRO A 321 24.96 -23.08 -2.94
C PRO A 321 24.14 -22.96 -1.65
N PRO A 322 24.79 -23.09 -0.47
CA PRO A 322 24.09 -22.93 0.78
C PRO A 322 23.30 -21.62 0.73
N PRO A 323 22.04 -21.63 1.19
CA PRO A 323 21.13 -20.50 1.08
C PRO A 323 21.83 -19.22 1.49
N ALA A 324 21.89 -18.29 0.54
CA ALA A 324 22.62 -17.05 0.74
C ALA A 324 22.01 -16.30 1.92
N SER A 325 22.82 -16.11 2.95
CA SER A 325 22.48 -15.30 4.10
C SER A 325 23.65 -14.42 4.45
N THR A 326 23.33 -13.20 4.83
CA THR A 326 24.31 -12.29 5.40
C THR A 326 24.18 -12.35 6.92
N THR A 327 25.11 -13.09 7.52
CA THR A 327 25.79 -12.78 8.80
C THR A 327 24.89 -12.67 10.04
N SER A 328 24.65 -13.82 10.68
CA SER A 328 25.44 -14.21 11.86
C SER A 328 25.61 -15.74 11.80
N ALA A 329 26.73 -16.28 12.28
CA ALA A 329 26.91 -17.72 12.41
C ALA A 329 25.81 -18.37 13.26
N GLU A 330 25.10 -17.58 14.06
CA GLU A 330 24.01 -17.96 14.96
C GLU A 330 22.65 -18.13 14.26
N ALA A 331 22.57 -17.82 12.96
CA ALA A 331 21.36 -18.03 12.17
C ALA A 331 21.25 -19.44 11.58
N TRP A 332 22.33 -20.22 11.65
CA TRP A 332 22.46 -21.55 11.07
C TRP A 332 22.97 -22.51 12.13
N ASP A 333 22.27 -23.62 12.29
CA ASP A 333 22.83 -24.78 12.97
C ASP A 333 23.24 -25.78 11.89
N PHE A 334 24.52 -25.72 11.51
CA PHE A 334 25.10 -26.64 10.54
C PHE A 334 25.15 -28.08 11.06
N GLY A 335 25.11 -28.30 12.39
CA GLY A 335 25.07 -29.63 12.97
C GLY A 335 23.70 -30.30 12.79
N SER A 336 22.63 -29.52 12.87
CA SER A 336 21.26 -30.01 12.64
C SER A 336 20.71 -29.74 11.24
N GLU A 337 21.50 -29.13 10.36
CA GLU A 337 21.10 -28.70 9.00
C GLU A 337 19.81 -27.86 9.01
N ALA A 338 19.74 -26.89 9.92
CA ALA A 338 18.55 -26.08 10.13
C ALA A 338 18.84 -24.57 10.21
N VAL A 339 17.81 -23.78 9.86
CA VAL A 339 17.78 -22.33 10.05
C VAL A 339 17.19 -22.03 11.41
N CYS A 340 17.95 -21.32 12.24
CA CYS A 340 17.52 -20.98 13.58
C CYS A 340 16.38 -19.94 13.55
N CYS A 341 15.37 -20.18 14.37
CA CYS A 341 14.23 -19.29 14.54
C CYS A 341 14.46 -18.25 15.63
N ASP A 342 13.78 -17.12 15.53
CA ASP A 342 14.01 -15.97 16.42
C ASP A 342 13.57 -16.22 17.88
N GLY A 343 12.84 -17.30 18.14
CA GLY A 343 12.33 -17.68 19.47
C GLY A 343 11.14 -16.85 19.94
N VAL A 344 10.84 -15.73 19.27
CA VAL A 344 9.76 -14.79 19.62
C VAL A 344 8.54 -15.07 18.75
N THR A 345 8.80 -15.14 17.45
CA THR A 345 7.82 -15.30 16.39
C THR A 345 7.64 -16.76 16.02
N ARG A 346 8.73 -17.53 16.07
CA ARG A 346 8.77 -18.96 15.80
C ARG A 346 9.72 -19.63 16.78
N THR A 347 9.30 -20.77 17.31
CA THR A 347 10.03 -21.52 18.36
C THR A 347 10.75 -22.76 17.85
N VAL A 348 10.46 -23.19 16.62
CA VAL A 348 11.00 -24.43 16.03
C VAL A 348 11.85 -24.07 14.81
N ASP A 349 13.11 -24.50 14.84
CA ASP A 349 14.06 -24.32 13.75
C ASP A 349 13.61 -25.02 12.47
N ILE A 350 14.03 -24.51 11.32
CA ILE A 350 13.55 -24.97 10.00
C ILE A 350 14.63 -25.80 9.32
N PRO A 351 14.43 -27.12 9.12
CA PRO A 351 15.35 -27.95 8.37
C PRO A 351 15.59 -27.40 6.95
N PHE A 352 16.79 -27.57 6.41
CA PHE A 352 17.10 -27.14 5.04
C PHE A 352 16.18 -27.79 3.99
N THR A 353 15.75 -29.03 4.25
CA THR A 353 14.79 -29.74 3.38
C THR A 353 13.40 -29.09 3.34
N ASP A 354 13.07 -28.24 4.32
CA ASP A 354 11.82 -27.47 4.38
C ASP A 354 11.94 -26.07 3.75
N LEU A 355 13.12 -25.65 3.29
CA LEU A 355 13.35 -24.36 2.61
C LEU A 355 12.83 -24.38 1.17
N THR A 356 11.58 -24.78 0.98
CA THR A 356 10.87 -24.80 -0.31
C THR A 356 9.52 -24.12 -0.16
N MET A 357 8.95 -23.62 -1.26
CA MET A 357 7.62 -22.99 -1.23
C MET A 357 6.55 -23.89 -0.59
N LYS A 358 6.61 -25.21 -0.82
CA LYS A 358 5.60 -26.17 -0.36
C LYS A 358 5.75 -26.57 1.11
N ARG A 359 6.98 -26.70 1.59
CA ARG A 359 7.27 -27.24 2.94
C ARG A 359 7.52 -26.15 3.97
N PHE A 360 7.88 -24.93 3.54
CA PHE A 360 8.17 -23.86 4.47
C PHE A 360 6.92 -23.50 5.29
N PRO A 361 7.00 -23.38 6.62
CA PRO A 361 5.84 -23.18 7.48
C PRO A 361 5.41 -21.70 7.50
N TRP A 362 4.87 -21.21 6.39
CA TRP A 362 4.53 -19.80 6.19
C TRP A 362 3.66 -19.20 7.29
N ARG A 363 4.05 -18.01 7.74
CA ARG A 363 3.22 -17.16 8.60
C ARG A 363 2.33 -16.26 7.75
N SER A 364 1.12 -16.00 8.24
CA SER A 364 0.24 -15.00 7.65
C SER A 364 0.67 -13.57 7.99
N HIS A 365 0.45 -12.61 7.08
CA HIS A 365 0.71 -11.18 7.31
C HIS A 365 -0.57 -10.36 7.29
N ASN A 366 -1.03 -9.90 8.46
CA ASN A 366 -2.13 -8.93 8.49
C ASN A 366 -1.63 -7.50 8.21
N ASN A 367 -0.43 -7.17 8.68
CA ASN A 367 0.15 -5.81 8.62
C ASN A 367 0.50 -5.32 7.21
N LEU A 368 0.73 -6.23 6.26
CA LEU A 368 0.99 -5.90 4.86
C LEU A 368 -0.26 -6.02 3.99
N ALA A 369 -1.08 -7.04 4.27
CA ALA A 369 -2.26 -7.35 3.49
C ALA A 369 -3.43 -6.41 3.78
N LEU A 370 -3.56 -5.96 5.03
CA LEU A 370 -4.66 -5.15 5.53
C LEU A 370 -4.14 -3.87 6.21
N ILE A 371 -4.96 -2.83 6.15
CA ILE A 371 -4.78 -1.58 6.89
C ILE A 371 -6.01 -1.45 7.78
N ASP A 372 -5.82 -1.54 9.10
CA ASP A 372 -6.90 -1.53 10.10
C ASP A 372 -8.05 -2.50 9.75
N GLY A 373 -7.68 -3.71 9.30
CA GLY A 373 -8.62 -4.77 8.92
C GLY A 373 -9.24 -4.62 7.52
N VAL A 374 -8.92 -3.54 6.79
CA VAL A 374 -9.46 -3.26 5.45
C VAL A 374 -8.40 -3.54 4.39
N ALA A 375 -8.79 -4.24 3.31
CA ALA A 375 -7.91 -4.45 2.16
C ALA A 375 -7.62 -3.12 1.45
N SER A 376 -6.36 -2.89 1.08
CA SER A 376 -6.01 -1.63 0.40
C SER A 376 -6.50 -1.57 -1.04
N VAL A 377 -6.91 -2.68 -1.66
CA VAL A 377 -7.52 -2.74 -2.99
C VAL A 377 -9.01 -3.09 -2.87
N GLY A 378 -9.82 -2.71 -3.86
CA GLY A 378 -11.27 -3.01 -3.84
C GLY A 378 -11.63 -4.44 -4.29
N GLY A 379 -10.74 -5.12 -5.02
CA GLY A 379 -11.05 -6.43 -5.60
C GLY A 379 -11.16 -7.61 -4.62
N THR A 380 -10.85 -7.42 -3.34
CA THR A 380 -10.82 -8.53 -2.36
C THR A 380 -10.96 -8.06 -0.93
N CYS A 381 -11.53 -8.92 -0.08
CA CYS A 381 -11.57 -8.70 1.36
C CYS A 381 -10.37 -9.31 2.11
N ALA A 382 -9.54 -10.12 1.45
CA ALA A 382 -8.42 -10.84 2.09
C ALA A 382 -7.10 -10.05 2.08
N GLY A 383 -7.02 -8.95 1.32
CA GLY A 383 -5.86 -8.08 1.23
C GLY A 383 -5.12 -8.15 -0.11
N ILE A 384 -4.04 -7.38 -0.23
CA ILE A 384 -3.49 -6.93 -1.53
C ILE A 384 -2.83 -8.03 -2.35
N GLY A 385 -2.17 -9.00 -1.73
CA GLY A 385 -1.51 -10.06 -2.51
C GLY A 385 -2.40 -11.25 -2.83
N SER A 386 -3.57 -11.34 -2.22
CA SER A 386 -4.47 -12.49 -2.27
C SER A 386 -5.64 -12.20 -3.22
N THR A 387 -5.40 -12.34 -4.52
CA THR A 387 -6.42 -12.07 -5.53
C THR A 387 -6.27 -12.98 -6.73
N LYS A 388 -7.28 -13.80 -6.94
CA LYS A 388 -7.75 -14.14 -8.27
C LYS A 388 -9.23 -13.84 -8.23
N MET A 389 -9.62 -12.63 -8.61
CA MET A 389 -11.04 -12.34 -8.67
C MET A 389 -11.71 -13.31 -9.63
N LEU A 390 -12.88 -13.81 -9.24
CA LEU A 390 -13.63 -14.75 -10.05
C LEU A 390 -14.47 -13.95 -11.03
N GLU A 391 -14.53 -14.42 -12.28
CA GLU A 391 -15.52 -13.91 -13.21
C GLU A 391 -16.92 -14.22 -12.66
N ASP A 392 -17.80 -13.23 -12.69
CA ASP A 392 -19.18 -13.44 -12.31
C ASP A 392 -19.96 -13.96 -13.51
N ALA A 393 -19.96 -15.28 -13.69
CA ALA A 393 -20.70 -15.96 -14.75
C ALA A 393 -22.21 -15.66 -14.73
N SER A 394 -22.74 -15.18 -13.60
CA SER A 394 -24.16 -14.82 -13.46
C SER A 394 -24.50 -13.41 -13.97
N ALA A 395 -23.49 -12.58 -14.27
CA ALA A 395 -23.70 -11.24 -14.80
C ALA A 395 -24.14 -11.31 -16.28
N THR A 396 -25.44 -11.48 -16.49
CA THR A 396 -26.11 -11.43 -17.81
C THR A 396 -25.99 -10.08 -18.51
N LEU A 397 -25.54 -9.04 -17.80
CA LEU A 397 -25.31 -7.70 -18.32
C LEU A 397 -23.83 -7.35 -18.21
N ARG A 398 -23.12 -7.46 -19.35
CA ARG A 398 -21.90 -6.67 -19.60
C ARG A 398 -22.32 -5.21 -19.73
N VAL A 399 -22.54 -4.53 -18.62
CA VAL A 399 -22.69 -3.08 -18.64
C VAL A 399 -21.36 -2.54 -19.18
N GLU A 400 -21.40 -1.95 -20.37
CA GLU A 400 -20.24 -1.29 -21.01
C GLU A 400 -19.03 -2.22 -21.31
N GLY A 401 -19.26 -3.52 -21.52
CA GLY A 401 -18.20 -4.45 -21.93
C GLY A 401 -17.21 -4.85 -20.84
N GLN A 402 -17.33 -4.31 -19.62
CA GLN A 402 -16.52 -4.75 -18.47
C GLN A 402 -17.09 -6.05 -17.89
N VAL A 403 -16.22 -7.05 -17.72
CA VAL A 403 -16.58 -8.30 -17.03
C VAL A 403 -16.75 -8.00 -15.56
N ARG A 404 -17.95 -8.15 -15.02
CA ARG A 404 -18.17 -8.05 -13.58
C ARG A 404 -17.40 -9.18 -12.90
N ARG A 405 -16.56 -8.82 -11.93
CA ARG A 405 -15.78 -9.77 -11.17
C ARG A 405 -16.21 -9.72 -9.70
N LYS A 406 -16.11 -10.87 -9.04
CA LYS A 406 -16.44 -11.04 -7.62
C LYS A 406 -15.23 -11.48 -6.82
N CYS A 407 -15.21 -11.06 -5.56
CA CYS A 407 -14.21 -11.50 -4.61
C CYS A 407 -14.24 -13.02 -4.45
N ARG A 408 -13.07 -13.66 -4.56
CA ARG A 408 -12.94 -15.12 -4.42
C ARG A 408 -13.31 -15.62 -3.03
N TYR A 409 -13.15 -14.79 -2.00
CA TYR A 409 -13.26 -15.21 -0.60
C TYR A 409 -14.70 -15.14 -0.09
N CYS A 410 -15.43 -14.08 -0.41
CA CYS A 410 -16.81 -13.89 0.08
C CYS A 410 -17.86 -13.79 -1.03
N GLY A 411 -17.46 -13.80 -2.31
CA GLY A 411 -18.38 -13.69 -3.45
C GLY A 411 -18.94 -12.28 -3.69
N ASP A 412 -18.52 -11.26 -2.93
CA ASP A 412 -18.99 -9.88 -3.08
C ASP A 412 -18.54 -9.29 -4.43
N ALA A 413 -19.48 -8.64 -5.11
CA ALA A 413 -19.28 -7.97 -6.39
C ALA A 413 -19.47 -6.44 -6.29
N THR A 414 -19.42 -5.89 -5.07
CA THR A 414 -19.52 -4.45 -4.76
C THR A 414 -18.16 -3.81 -4.47
N TYR A 415 -17.08 -4.48 -4.85
CA TYR A 415 -15.73 -3.91 -4.81
C TYR A 415 -15.23 -3.55 -3.41
N HIS A 416 -15.77 -4.20 -2.37
CA HIS A 416 -15.34 -4.04 -0.98
C HIS A 416 -15.03 -2.59 -0.59
N ALA A 417 -15.98 -1.68 -0.86
CA ALA A 417 -15.86 -0.30 -0.38
C ALA A 417 -15.38 -0.32 1.08
N ALA A 418 -14.34 0.45 1.38
CA ALA A 418 -13.82 0.57 2.72
C ALA A 418 -15.01 0.85 3.63
N GLY A 419 -15.14 0.03 4.68
CA GLY A 419 -16.25 0.13 5.63
C GLY A 419 -16.23 1.49 6.34
N ARG A 420 -16.99 1.61 7.44
CA ARG A 420 -16.92 2.84 8.23
C ARG A 420 -15.45 3.12 8.59
N PRO A 421 -14.92 4.32 8.27
CA PRO A 421 -13.54 4.67 8.59
C PRO A 421 -13.27 4.46 10.08
N PHE A 422 -12.04 4.12 10.45
CA PHE A 422 -11.66 4.05 11.86
C PHE A 422 -12.01 5.37 12.55
N ARG A 423 -12.75 5.29 13.65
CA ARG A 423 -13.12 6.41 14.50
C ARG A 423 -12.78 6.06 15.93
N THR A 424 -12.07 6.96 16.59
CA THR A 424 -11.84 6.90 18.05
C THR A 424 -13.10 7.26 18.82
N GLU A 425 -14.06 7.97 18.19
CA GLU A 425 -15.32 8.45 18.77
C GLU A 425 -15.15 9.41 19.97
N ARG A 426 -13.91 9.71 20.40
CA ARG A 426 -13.63 10.69 21.45
C ARG A 426 -13.71 12.12 20.91
N PRO A 427 -14.21 13.09 21.71
CA PRO A 427 -14.27 14.50 21.31
C PRO A 427 -12.87 15.07 21.03
N PHE A 428 -12.76 16.05 20.13
CA PHE A 428 -11.53 16.80 19.89
C PHE A 428 -11.20 17.71 21.08
N THR A 429 -9.95 17.75 21.50
CA THR A 429 -9.47 18.71 22.51
C THR A 429 -9.07 20.03 21.86
N ASP A 430 -8.97 21.09 22.67
CA ASP A 430 -8.57 22.41 22.18
C ASP A 430 -7.15 22.39 21.58
N GLU A 431 -6.24 21.60 22.13
CA GLU A 431 -4.88 21.42 21.61
C GLU A 431 -4.88 20.72 20.24
N GLU A 432 -5.76 19.74 20.05
CA GLU A 432 -5.94 19.07 18.76
C GLU A 432 -6.49 20.03 17.71
N ASP A 433 -7.46 20.86 18.08
CA ASP A 433 -7.99 21.90 17.18
C ASP A 433 -6.93 22.93 16.80
N GLN A 434 -6.12 23.40 17.76
CA GLN A 434 -5.00 24.28 17.49
C GLN A 434 -4.02 23.63 16.51
N LEU A 435 -3.70 22.35 16.70
CA LEU A 435 -2.83 21.61 15.80
C LEU A 435 -3.42 21.50 14.39
N VAL A 436 -4.72 21.19 14.27
CA VAL A 436 -5.42 21.16 12.99
C VAL A 436 -5.38 22.52 12.29
N LEU A 437 -5.65 23.62 13.02
CA LEU A 437 -5.64 24.98 12.46
C LEU A 437 -4.23 25.42 12.02
N ILE A 438 -3.19 25.09 12.79
CA ILE A 438 -1.80 25.38 12.41
C ILE A 438 -1.46 24.69 11.09
N HIS A 439 -1.86 23.43 10.93
CA HIS A 439 -1.59 22.65 9.72
C HIS A 439 -2.56 22.94 8.57
N LEU A 440 -3.74 23.52 8.84
CA LEU A 440 -4.71 23.90 7.82
C LEU A 440 -4.11 24.88 6.82
N TYR A 441 -3.29 25.83 7.27
CA TYR A 441 -2.60 26.76 6.37
C TYR A 441 -1.69 26.02 5.36
N THR A 442 -0.95 24.99 5.81
CA THR A 442 -0.13 24.15 4.93
C THR A 442 -0.99 23.35 3.94
N ILE A 443 -2.15 22.85 4.39
CA ILE A 443 -3.11 22.12 3.55
C ILE A 443 -3.71 23.03 2.47
N LEU A 444 -4.00 24.29 2.81
CA LEU A 444 -4.64 25.25 1.90
C LEU A 444 -3.66 25.91 0.92
N THR A 445 -2.39 26.08 1.28
CA THR A 445 -1.39 26.79 0.47
C THR A 445 -0.70 25.93 -0.61
N GLY A 446 -1.20 24.71 -0.85
CA GLY A 446 -0.77 23.88 -1.98
C GLY A 446 0.28 22.81 -1.65
N GLY A 447 0.46 22.45 -0.38
CA GLY A 447 1.21 21.24 -0.02
C GLY A 447 0.47 19.94 -0.35
N ASP A 448 1.15 18.81 -0.18
CA ASP A 448 0.51 17.48 -0.24
C ASP A 448 -0.52 17.35 0.90
N LYS A 449 -1.79 17.52 0.53
CA LYS A 449 -2.92 17.53 1.46
C LYS A 449 -3.11 16.17 2.14
N VAL A 450 -2.82 15.07 1.43
CA VAL A 450 -2.95 13.71 1.98
C VAL A 450 -1.89 13.52 3.05
N ALA A 451 -0.62 13.75 2.72
CA ALA A 451 0.48 13.61 3.68
C ALA A 451 0.29 14.50 4.92
N ALA A 452 -0.22 15.72 4.75
CA ALA A 452 -0.51 16.61 5.87
C ALA A 452 -1.61 16.08 6.80
N VAL A 453 -2.70 15.55 6.24
CA VAL A 453 -3.79 14.93 7.01
C VAL A 453 -3.33 13.65 7.73
N GLU A 454 -2.53 12.82 7.07
CA GLU A 454 -1.99 11.58 7.65
C GLU A 454 -1.04 11.88 8.82
N LYS A 455 -0.19 12.89 8.67
CA LYS A 455 0.69 13.37 9.75
C LYS A 455 -0.10 13.86 10.95
N LEU A 456 -1.16 14.64 10.73
CA LEU A 456 -2.07 15.11 11.78
C LEU A 456 -2.77 13.95 12.49
N ALA A 457 -3.33 13.01 11.72
CA ALA A 457 -4.01 11.82 12.24
C ALA A 457 -3.06 10.99 13.12
N HIS A 458 -1.83 10.78 12.68
CA HIS A 458 -0.81 10.09 13.45
C HIS A 458 -0.45 10.83 14.76
N ALA A 459 -0.20 12.14 14.69
CA ALA A 459 0.15 12.96 15.86
C ALA A 459 -0.95 12.95 16.94
N MET A 460 -2.22 12.96 16.52
CA MET A 460 -3.38 12.93 17.42
C MET A 460 -3.83 11.50 17.79
N LYS A 461 -3.22 10.46 17.21
CA LYS A 461 -3.68 9.06 17.33
C LYS A 461 -5.17 8.91 16.97
N ARG A 462 -5.58 9.49 15.84
CA ARG A 462 -6.96 9.46 15.30
C ARG A 462 -7.01 8.85 13.91
N GLY A 463 -8.22 8.50 13.45
CA GLY A 463 -8.43 8.14 12.04
C GLY A 463 -8.34 9.37 11.13
N THR A 464 -7.80 9.22 9.92
CA THR A 464 -7.72 10.32 8.94
C THR A 464 -9.09 10.92 8.63
N TYR A 465 -10.12 10.09 8.58
CA TYR A 465 -11.48 10.55 8.38
C TYR A 465 -11.97 11.49 9.48
N GLU A 466 -11.66 11.21 10.75
CA GLU A 466 -12.03 12.10 11.88
C GLU A 466 -11.34 13.46 11.73
N VAL A 467 -10.07 13.45 11.34
CA VAL A 467 -9.30 14.68 11.09
C VAL A 467 -9.88 15.48 9.92
N ILE A 468 -10.23 14.82 8.81
CA ILE A 468 -10.88 15.47 7.66
C ILE A 468 -12.21 16.09 8.06
N CYS A 469 -13.06 15.36 8.80
CA CYS A 469 -14.32 15.88 9.31
C CYS A 469 -14.09 17.08 10.24
N ARG A 470 -13.04 17.05 11.06
CA ARG A 470 -12.73 18.18 11.95
C ARG A 470 -12.21 19.39 11.18
N ILE A 471 -11.36 19.19 10.18
CA ILE A 471 -10.93 20.25 9.27
C ILE A 471 -12.15 20.92 8.63
N GLN A 472 -13.10 20.14 8.12
CA GLN A 472 -14.34 20.65 7.54
C GLN A 472 -15.18 21.42 8.57
N TYR A 473 -15.31 20.89 9.78
CA TYR A 473 -16.03 21.56 10.87
C TYR A 473 -15.41 22.92 11.22
N LEU A 474 -14.08 22.96 11.42
CA LEU A 474 -13.35 24.17 11.80
C LEU A 474 -13.36 25.20 10.66
N THR A 475 -13.16 24.79 9.41
CA THR A 475 -13.21 25.68 8.24
C THR A 475 -14.60 26.28 8.04
N ASN A 476 -15.66 25.46 8.09
CA ASN A 476 -17.04 25.94 8.00
C ASN A 476 -17.37 26.92 9.15
N SER A 477 -16.85 26.67 10.35
CA SER A 477 -17.03 27.57 11.50
C SER A 477 -16.32 28.91 11.27
N SER A 478 -15.09 28.89 10.73
CA SER A 478 -14.36 30.10 10.37
C SER A 478 -15.06 30.92 9.28
N THR A 479 -15.60 30.27 8.24
CA THR A 479 -16.38 30.96 7.19
C THR A 479 -17.60 31.65 7.78
N LYS A 480 -18.37 30.95 8.63
CA LYS A 480 -19.53 31.55 9.31
C LYS A 480 -19.17 32.75 10.18
N LEU A 481 -18.04 32.69 10.89
CA LEU A 481 -17.55 33.83 11.68
C LEU A 481 -17.17 35.01 10.79
N MET A 482 -16.48 34.77 9.67
CA MET A 482 -16.16 35.83 8.70
C MET A 482 -17.41 36.46 8.09
N ASP A 483 -18.40 35.65 7.71
CA ASP A 483 -19.67 36.13 7.16
C ASP A 483 -20.44 36.98 8.19
N SER A 484 -20.39 36.62 9.47
CA SER A 484 -21.01 37.42 10.55
C SER A 484 -20.30 38.74 10.85
N MET A 485 -19.04 38.86 10.44
CA MET A 485 -18.24 40.07 10.59
C MET A 485 -18.33 40.99 9.36
N ASP A 486 -18.91 40.54 8.24
CA ASP A 486 -19.10 41.36 7.06
C ASP A 486 -20.23 42.38 7.32
N PRO A 487 -19.92 43.69 7.45
CA PRO A 487 -20.92 44.70 7.72
C PRO A 487 -21.95 44.86 6.59
N ALA A 488 -21.71 44.29 5.40
CA ALA A 488 -22.66 44.28 4.29
C ALA A 488 -23.78 43.23 4.44
N HIS A 489 -23.62 42.25 5.34
CA HIS A 489 -24.62 41.24 5.68
C HIS A 489 -24.79 41.17 7.20
N PRO A 490 -25.41 42.19 7.83
CA PRO A 490 -25.73 42.11 9.25
C PRO A 490 -26.59 40.87 9.46
N SER A 491 -26.11 39.95 10.31
CA SER A 491 -26.89 38.78 10.70
C SER A 491 -28.25 39.25 11.18
N ASP A 492 -29.31 38.94 10.43
CA ASP A 492 -30.69 39.17 10.85
C ASP A 492 -30.87 38.46 12.19
N LYS A 493 -31.01 39.26 13.26
CA LYS A 493 -31.32 38.79 14.61
C LYS A 493 -32.82 38.63 14.78
#